data_AF-A0A442KJS1-F1
#
_entry.id   AF-A0A442KJS1-F1
#
_cell.length_a   1.000
_cell.length_b   1.000
_cell.length_c   1.000
_cell.angle_alpha   90.00
_cell.angle_beta   90.00
_cell.angle_gamma   90.00
#
_symmetry.space_group_name_H-M   'P 1'
#
loop_
_entity.id
_entity.type
_entity.pdbx_description
1 polymer ?
#
loop_
_entity_poly.entity_id
_entity_poly.type
_entity_poly.pdbx_seq_one_letter_code
_entity_poly.pdbx_strand_id
1 'polypeptide(L)'
;MTAADEDRLTVAQFEAHAAATDQLDLGEMDTPILGLVGEVGSLVSALKKKRRDTDGFFGYHEAVVEELGDVLWYVSAVARRGGSSLVEVIEKAAGGDRKSPPVGFDDLMASDAADDNGAFEHALLELAGEVGSVAKRFTNGAYRGGADALRRDLVKFVRPLSRAAGAADVTLAAAARDNLNKIEDRWPTERRFPAPRDGGLHIDEQLPRRMRVLIYEREVNGTKFVFQKSGGMLLGDRLTDNHLPDDDYRFHDVFHLAYAAVLGWSPTTRALLKIKRKSQKAVDENEDGARANLIEEGLTTWIFETAKQHRFFANTPNLGLDLLKDVKRFVRGYEAEKLPMWLWESAILQGYAVFRELQVARSGVVLADLDSRRIWVESMTEADRVACGIIA
;
A
#
# COMPACT_ATOMS: atom_id res chain seq x y z
N MET A 1 24.57 24.01 14.41
CA MET A 1 23.37 23.28 13.93
C MET A 1 22.44 24.28 13.32
N THR A 2 22.35 24.26 11.99
CA THR A 2 21.36 25.03 11.23
C THR A 2 20.04 24.25 11.21
N ALA A 3 18.92 24.87 10.81
CA ALA A 3 17.65 24.17 10.62
C ALA A 3 17.73 23.00 9.60
N ALA A 4 18.80 22.93 8.79
CA ALA A 4 19.07 21.81 7.90
C ALA A 4 19.65 20.56 8.61
N ASP A 5 20.24 20.71 9.81
CA ASP A 5 20.71 19.57 10.62
C ASP A 5 19.56 18.84 11.32
N GLU A 6 18.43 19.51 11.60
CA GLU A 6 17.26 18.91 12.25
C GLU A 6 16.46 17.99 11.32
N ASP A 7 16.63 18.11 9.99
CA ASP A 7 15.87 17.35 8.98
C ASP A 7 16.66 16.16 8.39
N ARG A 8 17.91 15.96 8.84
CA ARG A 8 18.78 14.87 8.36
C ARG A 8 18.35 13.54 8.97
N LEU A 9 17.87 12.60 8.15
CA LEU A 9 17.56 11.24 8.58
C LEU A 9 18.83 10.52 9.02
N THR A 10 18.89 10.18 10.30
CA THR A 10 19.98 9.37 10.86
C THR A 10 19.72 7.88 10.64
N VAL A 11 20.80 7.09 10.62
CA VAL A 11 20.68 5.62 10.52
C VAL A 11 19.91 5.04 11.71
N ALA A 12 20.12 5.59 12.92
CA ALA A 12 19.42 5.16 14.13
C ALA A 12 17.91 5.43 14.06
N GLN A 13 17.50 6.58 13.51
CA GLN A 13 16.08 6.87 13.29
C GLN A 13 15.47 5.86 12.29
N PHE A 14 16.11 5.62 11.15
CA PHE A 14 15.64 4.64 10.19
C PHE A 14 15.52 3.24 10.81
N GLU A 15 16.55 2.78 11.51
CA GLU A 15 16.57 1.48 12.18
C GLU A 15 15.42 1.31 13.18
N ALA A 16 15.15 2.34 14.00
CA ALA A 16 14.07 2.32 14.97
C ALA A 16 12.69 2.21 14.31
N HIS A 17 12.44 2.96 13.25
CA HIS A 17 11.16 2.91 12.52
C HIS A 17 11.01 1.57 11.78
N ALA A 18 12.05 1.13 11.06
CA ALA A 18 12.07 -0.17 10.39
C ALA A 18 11.86 -1.34 11.37
N ALA A 19 12.35 -1.23 12.61
CA ALA A 19 12.08 -2.20 13.67
C ALA A 19 10.62 -2.18 14.12
N ALA A 20 10.05 -0.99 14.29
CA ALA A 20 8.70 -0.83 14.82
C ALA A 20 7.61 -1.24 13.82
N THR A 21 7.90 -1.21 12.52
CA THR A 21 6.97 -1.63 11.46
C THR A 21 7.26 -3.05 10.93
N ASP A 22 8.27 -3.75 11.45
CA ASP A 22 8.61 -5.11 11.03
C ASP A 22 7.52 -6.12 11.41
N GLN A 23 6.92 -6.74 10.39
CA GLN A 23 5.87 -7.75 10.55
C GLN A 23 6.40 -9.19 10.46
N LEU A 24 7.70 -9.38 10.21
CA LEU A 24 8.33 -10.70 10.15
C LEU A 24 8.62 -11.24 11.56
N ASP A 25 8.62 -12.56 11.72
CA ASP A 25 8.98 -13.18 13.00
C ASP A 25 10.42 -12.79 13.38
N LEU A 26 10.62 -12.36 14.64
CA LEU A 26 11.92 -11.97 15.17
C LEU A 26 12.85 -13.18 15.36
N GLY A 27 12.31 -14.39 15.53
CA GLY A 27 13.09 -15.62 15.64
C GLY A 27 13.57 -16.17 14.30
N GLU A 28 13.03 -15.67 13.19
CA GLU A 28 13.25 -16.18 11.84
C GLU A 28 14.26 -15.31 11.08
N MET A 29 15.34 -15.91 10.58
CA MET A 29 16.41 -15.21 9.84
C MET A 29 16.39 -15.51 8.33
N ASP A 30 15.77 -16.61 7.92
CA ASP A 30 15.65 -17.04 6.53
C ASP A 30 14.80 -16.08 5.70
N THR A 31 13.58 -15.70 6.14
CA THR A 31 12.74 -14.76 5.37
C THR A 31 13.41 -13.40 5.13
N PRO A 32 14.03 -12.72 6.12
CA PRO A 32 14.78 -11.49 5.85
C PRO A 32 15.96 -11.64 4.89
N ILE A 33 16.67 -12.78 4.91
CA ILE A 33 17.76 -13.06 3.96
C ILE A 33 17.20 -13.30 2.55
N LEU A 34 16.12 -14.06 2.42
CA LEU A 34 15.44 -14.29 1.14
C LEU A 34 14.91 -12.98 0.55
N GLY A 35 14.34 -12.11 1.39
CA GLY A 35 13.95 -10.76 1.01
C GLY A 35 15.12 -9.93 0.53
N LEU A 36 16.24 -9.88 1.28
CA LEU A 36 17.46 -9.18 0.85
C LEU A 36 17.97 -9.66 -0.52
N VAL A 37 17.96 -10.97 -0.77
CA VAL A 37 18.30 -11.56 -2.08
C VAL A 37 17.32 -11.10 -3.16
N GLY A 38 16.03 -11.10 -2.84
CA GLY A 38 14.95 -10.63 -3.71
C GLY A 38 15.17 -9.20 -4.18
N GLU A 39 15.38 -8.24 -3.26
CA GLU A 39 15.49 -6.83 -3.60
C GLU A 39 16.78 -6.49 -4.36
N VAL A 40 17.88 -7.19 -4.07
CA VAL A 40 19.09 -7.11 -4.92
C VAL A 40 18.78 -7.63 -6.33
N GLY A 41 17.99 -8.69 -6.46
CA GLY A 41 17.51 -9.21 -7.75
C GLY A 41 16.60 -8.22 -8.49
N SER A 42 15.77 -7.48 -7.76
CA SER A 42 14.91 -6.42 -8.30
C SER A 42 15.73 -5.22 -8.80
N LEU A 43 16.76 -4.78 -8.07
CA LEU A 43 17.73 -3.77 -8.54
C LEU A 43 18.41 -4.20 -9.85
N VAL A 44 18.90 -5.44 -9.92
CA VAL A 44 19.50 -6.01 -11.14
C VAL A 44 18.47 -6.04 -12.27
N SER A 45 17.21 -6.35 -11.97
CA SER A 45 16.13 -6.37 -12.95
C SER A 45 15.79 -4.97 -13.48
N ALA A 46 15.79 -3.95 -12.63
CA ALA A 46 15.59 -2.55 -13.04
C ALA A 46 16.67 -2.09 -14.04
N LEU A 47 17.94 -2.41 -13.77
CA LEU A 47 19.05 -2.14 -14.72
C LEU A 47 18.85 -2.85 -16.06
N LYS A 48 18.49 -4.14 -16.04
CA LYS A 48 18.25 -4.91 -17.27
C LYS A 48 17.15 -4.29 -18.13
N LYS A 49 16.08 -3.79 -17.51
CA LYS A 49 14.98 -3.10 -18.21
C LYS A 49 15.46 -1.79 -18.82
N LYS A 50 16.19 -0.95 -18.08
CA LYS A 50 16.81 0.29 -18.59
C LYS A 50 17.67 0.05 -19.84
N ARG A 51 18.42 -1.06 -19.90
CA ARG A 51 19.26 -1.42 -21.05
C ARG A 51 18.48 -1.91 -22.26
N ARG A 52 17.36 -2.62 -22.04
CA ARG A 52 16.56 -3.24 -23.10
C ARG A 52 15.60 -2.23 -23.74
N ASP A 53 15.04 -1.35 -22.92
CA ASP A 53 13.94 -0.48 -23.31
C ASP A 53 14.55 0.92 -23.62
N THR A 54 15.10 1.05 -24.84
CA THR A 54 15.95 2.17 -25.30
C THR A 54 15.25 3.55 -25.28
N ASP A 55 13.92 3.56 -25.26
CA ASP A 55 13.09 4.75 -25.07
C ASP A 55 12.26 4.59 -23.79
N GLY A 56 12.69 5.27 -22.73
CA GLY A 56 11.85 5.56 -21.58
C GLY A 56 11.41 4.36 -20.75
N PHE A 57 12.32 3.79 -19.95
CA PHE A 57 11.87 3.19 -18.70
C PHE A 57 11.36 4.31 -17.78
N PHE A 58 10.09 4.70 -17.98
CA PHE A 58 9.37 5.60 -17.08
C PHE A 58 9.41 4.99 -15.67
N GLY A 59 9.96 5.73 -14.70
CA GLY A 59 10.08 5.27 -13.32
C GLY A 59 11.37 4.49 -12.99
N TYR A 60 12.45 4.59 -13.79
CA TYR A 60 13.74 3.93 -13.44
C TYR A 60 14.25 4.40 -12.09
N HIS A 61 14.30 5.71 -11.95
CA HIS A 61 14.77 6.35 -10.74
C HIS A 61 13.87 5.98 -9.55
N GLU A 62 12.54 6.05 -9.71
CA GLU A 62 11.57 5.66 -8.67
C GLU A 62 11.77 4.19 -8.25
N ALA A 63 11.92 3.27 -9.21
CA ALA A 63 12.19 1.87 -8.92
C ALA A 63 13.53 1.68 -8.17
N VAL A 64 14.62 2.34 -8.61
CA VAL A 64 15.91 2.21 -7.91
C VAL A 64 15.84 2.78 -6.48
N VAL A 65 15.18 3.92 -6.28
CA VAL A 65 14.95 4.50 -4.95
C VAL A 65 14.21 3.51 -4.05
N GLU A 66 13.12 2.93 -4.55
CA GLU A 66 12.30 1.98 -3.82
C GLU A 66 13.10 0.73 -3.41
N GLU A 67 13.78 0.10 -4.37
CA GLU A 67 14.51 -1.15 -4.16
C GLU A 67 15.75 -0.95 -3.27
N LEU A 68 16.46 0.18 -3.39
CA LEU A 68 17.54 0.53 -2.46
C LEU A 68 17.02 0.70 -1.03
N GLY A 69 15.83 1.29 -0.87
CA GLY A 69 15.17 1.45 0.42
C GLY A 69 14.81 0.10 1.04
N ASP A 70 14.30 -0.83 0.23
CA ASP A 70 13.96 -2.19 0.68
C ASP A 70 15.21 -3.00 1.03
N VAL A 71 16.29 -2.86 0.26
CA VAL A 71 17.59 -3.42 0.63
C VAL A 71 18.05 -2.91 1.99
N LEU A 72 17.97 -1.59 2.26
CA LEU A 72 18.33 -1.03 3.57
C LEU A 72 17.46 -1.60 4.70
N TRP A 73 16.16 -1.75 4.44
CA TRP A 73 15.22 -2.35 5.38
C TRP A 73 15.60 -3.79 5.73
N TYR A 74 15.89 -4.62 4.72
CA TYR A 74 16.31 -6.00 4.95
C TYR A 74 17.70 -6.12 5.59
N VAL A 75 18.66 -5.26 5.24
CA VAL A 75 19.96 -5.24 5.95
C VAL A 75 19.76 -4.93 7.43
N SER A 76 18.89 -3.98 7.77
CA SER A 76 18.51 -3.65 9.15
C SER A 76 17.87 -4.85 9.85
N ALA A 77 16.91 -5.50 9.20
CA ALA A 77 16.22 -6.68 9.72
C ALA A 77 17.16 -7.87 9.96
N VAL A 78 18.10 -8.13 9.04
CA VAL A 78 19.12 -9.19 9.14
C VAL A 78 20.14 -8.86 10.23
N ALA A 79 20.63 -7.63 10.29
CA ALA A 79 21.58 -7.20 11.32
C ALA A 79 20.98 -7.39 12.72
N ARG A 80 19.76 -6.90 12.94
CA ARG A 80 19.02 -7.01 14.22
C ARG A 80 18.88 -8.46 14.67
N ARG A 81 18.45 -9.36 13.78
CA ARG A 81 18.26 -10.78 14.09
C ARG A 81 19.57 -11.54 14.34
N GLY A 82 20.67 -11.08 13.75
CA GLY A 82 21.99 -11.62 14.00
C GLY A 82 22.73 -11.03 15.20
N GLY A 83 22.07 -10.20 16.03
CA GLY A 83 22.67 -9.57 17.21
C GLY A 83 23.62 -8.40 16.91
N SER A 84 23.46 -7.75 15.76
CA SER A 84 24.15 -6.52 15.34
C SER A 84 23.13 -5.40 15.12
N SER A 85 23.57 -4.21 14.72
CA SER A 85 22.69 -3.15 14.22
C SER A 85 23.11 -2.62 12.85
N LEU A 86 22.21 -1.96 12.11
CA LEU A 86 22.53 -1.22 10.90
C LEU A 86 23.49 -0.08 11.22
N VAL A 87 23.30 0.60 12.38
CA VAL A 87 24.23 1.64 12.86
C VAL A 87 25.67 1.12 12.93
N GLU A 88 25.89 -0.03 13.58
CA GLU A 88 27.23 -0.64 13.69
C GLU A 88 27.81 -1.06 12.33
N VAL A 89 26.96 -1.56 11.42
CA VAL A 89 27.37 -1.94 10.06
C VAL A 89 27.83 -0.71 9.29
N ILE A 90 27.06 0.38 9.34
CA ILE A 90 27.36 1.61 8.61
C ILE A 90 28.59 2.30 9.19
N GLU A 91 28.72 2.41 10.52
CA GLU A 91 29.91 2.95 11.18
C GLU A 91 31.21 2.24 10.78
N LYS A 92 31.18 0.90 10.76
CA LYS A 92 32.34 0.10 10.34
C LYS A 92 32.62 0.22 8.84
N ALA A 93 31.58 0.36 8.02
CA ALA A 93 31.74 0.55 6.58
C ALA A 93 32.37 1.91 6.25
N ALA A 94 32.03 2.96 7.00
CA ALA A 94 32.48 4.35 6.82
C ALA A 94 33.92 4.64 7.32
N GLY A 95 34.62 3.67 7.93
CA GLY A 95 36.07 3.78 8.17
C GLY A 95 36.54 3.98 9.61
N GLY A 96 35.72 3.73 10.63
CA GLY A 96 36.16 3.48 12.02
C GLY A 96 36.80 4.64 12.81
N ASP A 97 37.39 5.65 12.18
CA ASP A 97 37.86 6.86 12.85
C ASP A 97 36.66 7.80 13.06
N ARG A 98 36.07 7.67 14.26
CA ARG A 98 35.02 8.49 14.88
C ARG A 98 34.61 9.73 14.07
N LYS A 99 33.59 9.60 13.22
CA LYS A 99 32.60 10.66 13.05
C LYS A 99 31.71 10.62 14.29
N SER A 100 31.63 11.72 15.04
CA SER A 100 30.77 11.79 16.23
C SER A 100 29.32 11.44 15.84
N PRO A 101 28.61 10.61 16.63
CA PRO A 101 27.20 10.36 16.39
C PRO A 101 26.41 11.69 16.39
N PRO A 102 25.34 11.81 15.59
CA PRO A 102 24.68 10.72 14.87
C PRO A 102 25.18 10.48 13.43
N VAL A 103 25.35 9.21 13.07
CA VAL A 103 25.72 8.77 11.72
C VAL A 103 24.54 8.89 10.76
N GLY A 104 24.76 9.52 9.62
CA GLY A 104 23.81 9.63 8.52
C GLY A 104 24.13 8.65 7.39
N PHE A 105 23.19 8.46 6.47
CA PHE A 105 23.40 7.62 5.29
C PHE A 105 24.45 8.20 4.33
N ASP A 106 24.63 9.52 4.32
CA ASP A 106 25.64 10.20 3.49
C ASP A 106 27.07 9.93 4.00
N ASP A 107 27.23 9.45 5.23
CA ASP A 107 28.55 9.14 5.80
C ASP A 107 29.20 7.89 5.19
N LEU A 108 28.43 7.07 4.45
CA LEU A 108 28.91 5.92 3.67
C LEU A 108 29.56 6.30 2.34
N MET A 109 29.33 7.53 1.86
CA MET A 109 29.72 7.91 0.51
C MET A 109 31.24 7.91 0.37
N ALA A 110 31.75 6.97 -0.43
CA ALA A 110 33.13 6.98 -0.87
C ALA A 110 33.33 8.12 -1.88
N SER A 111 34.43 8.87 -1.73
CA SER A 111 34.79 10.05 -2.54
C SER A 111 35.12 9.76 -4.01
N ASP A 112 34.99 8.51 -4.47
CA ASP A 112 35.50 8.08 -5.77
C ASP A 112 34.35 7.59 -6.67
N ALA A 113 33.42 8.48 -7.01
CA ALA A 113 32.61 8.32 -8.21
C ALA A 113 33.45 8.82 -9.39
N ALA A 114 34.38 7.99 -9.87
CA ALA A 114 34.89 8.18 -11.22
C ALA A 114 33.71 7.98 -12.18
N ASP A 115 33.56 8.92 -13.11
CA ASP A 115 32.58 8.90 -14.21
C ASP A 115 32.96 7.76 -15.18
N ASP A 116 32.77 6.52 -14.73
CA ASP A 116 33.12 5.30 -15.46
C ASP A 116 31.86 4.62 -15.99
N ASN A 117 31.88 4.39 -17.29
CA ASN A 117 30.80 3.76 -18.04
C ASN A 117 30.76 2.26 -17.69
N GLY A 118 30.08 1.91 -16.60
CA GLY A 118 30.01 0.55 -16.07
C GLY A 118 30.07 0.44 -14.54
N ALA A 119 30.31 1.56 -13.84
CA ALA A 119 30.45 1.55 -12.38
C ALA A 119 29.21 0.99 -11.65
N PHE A 120 28.01 1.34 -12.15
CA PHE A 120 26.76 0.82 -11.60
C PHE A 120 26.61 -0.69 -11.79
N GLU A 121 26.91 -1.19 -13.00
CA GLU A 121 26.90 -2.61 -13.32
C GLU A 121 27.84 -3.42 -12.43
N HIS A 122 29.08 -2.94 -12.28
CA HIS A 122 30.07 -3.60 -11.43
C HIS A 122 29.62 -3.62 -9.97
N ALA A 123 29.09 -2.50 -9.45
CA ALA A 123 28.55 -2.45 -8.10
C ALA A 123 27.37 -3.41 -7.88
N LEU A 124 26.47 -3.55 -8.87
CA LEU A 124 25.36 -4.50 -8.80
C LEU A 124 25.80 -5.97 -8.85
N LEU A 125 26.81 -6.30 -9.66
CA LEU A 125 27.38 -7.66 -9.70
C LEU A 125 28.08 -8.01 -8.38
N GLU A 126 28.81 -7.06 -7.80
CA GLU A 126 29.40 -7.22 -6.47
C GLU A 126 28.33 -7.40 -5.39
N LEU A 127 27.25 -6.59 -5.41
CA LEU A 127 26.11 -6.75 -4.50
C LEU A 127 25.48 -8.14 -4.59
N ALA A 128 25.25 -8.64 -5.82
CA ALA A 128 24.71 -9.97 -6.04
C ALA A 128 25.64 -11.06 -5.47
N GLY A 129 26.96 -10.89 -5.62
CA GLY A 129 27.96 -11.80 -5.04
C GLY A 129 27.95 -11.77 -3.51
N GLU A 130 27.93 -10.57 -2.91
CA GLU A 130 27.94 -10.40 -1.45
C GLU A 130 26.66 -10.93 -0.81
N VAL A 131 25.47 -10.65 -1.38
CA VAL A 131 24.21 -11.20 -0.84
C VAL A 131 24.14 -12.71 -0.98
N GLY A 132 24.63 -13.27 -2.10
CA GLY A 132 24.74 -14.72 -2.29
C GLY A 132 25.70 -15.36 -1.28
N SER A 133 26.80 -14.69 -0.95
CA SER A 133 27.72 -15.09 0.11
C SER A 133 27.04 -15.08 1.48
N VAL A 134 26.28 -14.01 1.80
CA VAL A 134 25.52 -13.92 3.05
C VAL A 134 24.55 -15.10 3.19
N ALA A 135 23.76 -15.37 2.15
CA ALA A 135 22.81 -16.48 2.12
C ALA A 135 23.48 -17.85 2.27
N LYS A 136 24.56 -18.12 1.50
CA LYS A 136 25.34 -19.37 1.58
C LYS A 136 25.94 -19.59 2.97
N ARG A 137 26.42 -18.53 3.60
CA ARG A 137 27.04 -18.62 4.92
C ARG A 137 26.01 -18.83 6.02
N PHE A 138 24.83 -18.23 5.88
CA PHE A 138 23.69 -18.49 6.76
C PHE A 138 23.28 -19.97 6.73
N THR A 139 23.09 -20.56 5.54
CA THR A 139 22.69 -21.97 5.41
C THR A 139 23.74 -22.93 5.97
N ASN A 140 25.02 -22.56 5.92
CA ASN A 140 26.12 -23.30 6.54
C ASN A 140 26.28 -23.07 8.05
N GLY A 141 25.40 -22.29 8.68
CA GLY A 141 25.43 -22.02 10.13
C GLY A 141 26.54 -21.07 10.59
N ALA A 142 27.15 -20.31 9.68
CA ALA A 142 28.31 -19.46 9.98
C ALA A 142 28.01 -18.31 10.97
N TYR A 143 26.75 -17.99 11.21
CA TYR A 143 26.31 -16.90 12.10
C TYR A 143 25.85 -17.38 13.48
N ARG A 144 25.90 -18.70 13.76
CA ARG A 144 25.53 -19.25 15.08
C ARG A 144 26.50 -18.87 16.20
N GLY A 145 27.75 -18.52 15.85
CA GLY A 145 28.84 -18.24 16.79
C GLY A 145 28.96 -16.78 17.25
N GLY A 146 28.02 -15.90 16.88
CA GLY A 146 27.99 -14.50 17.30
C GLY A 146 27.94 -13.49 16.14
N ALA A 147 27.60 -12.24 16.48
CA ALA A 147 27.28 -11.16 15.54
C ALA A 147 28.44 -10.72 14.65
N ASP A 148 29.69 -10.99 15.04
CA ASP A 148 30.88 -10.47 14.33
C ASP A 148 31.02 -11.00 12.91
N ALA A 149 30.72 -12.28 12.68
CA ALA A 149 30.81 -12.87 11.36
C ALA A 149 29.80 -12.23 10.41
N LEU A 150 28.53 -12.12 10.85
CA LEU A 150 27.47 -11.48 10.07
C LEU A 150 27.79 -10.01 9.82
N ARG A 151 28.18 -9.26 10.86
CA ARG A 151 28.50 -7.83 10.74
C ARG A 151 29.60 -7.60 9.70
N ARG A 152 30.64 -8.43 9.67
CA ARG A 152 31.70 -8.33 8.64
C ARG A 152 31.16 -8.55 7.23
N ASP A 153 30.27 -9.51 7.04
CA ASP A 153 29.70 -9.79 5.73
C ASP A 153 28.70 -8.70 5.30
N LEU A 154 27.91 -8.15 6.24
CA LEU A 154 27.05 -6.98 5.98
C LEU A 154 27.87 -5.72 5.66
N VAL A 155 29.02 -5.50 6.31
CA VAL A 155 29.94 -4.39 5.97
C VAL A 155 30.47 -4.53 4.55
N LYS A 156 30.80 -5.75 4.10
CA LYS A 156 31.19 -6.01 2.70
C LYS A 156 30.05 -5.74 1.73
N PHE A 157 28.82 -6.03 2.13
CA PHE A 157 27.61 -5.81 1.34
C PHE A 157 27.22 -4.31 1.19
N VAL A 158 27.25 -3.52 2.27
CA VAL A 158 26.79 -2.10 2.23
C VAL A 158 27.73 -1.17 1.45
N ARG A 159 29.01 -1.55 1.26
CA ARG A 159 29.97 -0.77 0.47
C ARG A 159 29.63 -0.72 -1.03
N PRO A 160 29.45 -1.85 -1.73
CA PRO A 160 28.95 -1.83 -3.11
C PRO A 160 27.50 -1.31 -3.18
N LEU A 161 26.70 -1.40 -2.11
CA LEU A 161 25.37 -0.76 -2.06
C LEU A 161 25.48 0.76 -2.21
N SER A 162 26.38 1.40 -1.45
CA SER A 162 26.62 2.83 -1.55
C SER A 162 27.15 3.24 -2.92
N ARG A 163 28.02 2.43 -3.54
CA ARG A 163 28.50 2.67 -4.91
C ARG A 163 27.39 2.53 -5.94
N ALA A 164 26.53 1.52 -5.81
CA ALA A 164 25.39 1.33 -6.70
C ALA A 164 24.41 2.50 -6.59
N ALA A 165 24.09 2.95 -5.38
CA ALA A 165 23.26 4.12 -5.17
C ALA A 165 23.85 5.38 -5.85
N GLY A 166 25.13 5.68 -5.58
CA GLY A 166 25.81 6.83 -6.20
C GLY A 166 25.86 6.77 -7.73
N ALA A 167 26.17 5.60 -8.31
CA ALA A 167 26.21 5.42 -9.77
C ALA A 167 24.82 5.43 -10.43
N ALA A 168 23.73 5.30 -9.65
CA ALA A 168 22.36 5.49 -10.10
C ALA A 168 21.82 6.91 -9.88
N ASP A 169 22.65 7.84 -9.37
CA ASP A 169 22.25 9.19 -8.97
C ASP A 169 21.13 9.18 -7.90
N VAL A 170 21.23 8.23 -6.95
CA VAL A 170 20.31 8.09 -5.81
C VAL A 170 21.11 8.13 -4.52
N THR A 171 20.67 8.92 -3.54
CA THR A 171 21.26 8.88 -2.20
C THR A 171 20.60 7.79 -1.36
N LEU A 172 21.39 7.11 -0.53
CA LEU A 172 20.84 6.14 0.44
C LEU A 172 19.89 6.82 1.45
N ALA A 173 20.08 8.12 1.73
CA ALA A 173 19.16 8.89 2.56
C ALA A 173 17.78 9.05 1.91
N ALA A 174 17.71 9.31 0.60
CA ALA A 174 16.44 9.41 -0.13
C ALA A 174 15.73 8.05 -0.18
N ALA A 175 16.47 6.98 -0.49
CA ALA A 175 15.94 5.62 -0.48
C ALA A 175 15.41 5.19 0.90
N ALA A 176 16.16 5.51 1.96
CA ALA A 176 15.72 5.27 3.34
C ALA A 176 14.44 6.04 3.67
N ARG A 177 14.35 7.32 3.28
CA ARG A 177 13.15 8.14 3.52
C ARG A 177 11.92 7.60 2.80
N ASP A 178 12.08 7.20 1.53
CA ASP A 178 10.99 6.62 0.75
C ASP A 178 10.48 5.30 1.37
N ASN A 179 11.42 4.44 1.81
CA ASN A 179 11.05 3.22 2.53
C ASN A 179 10.31 3.52 3.84
N LEU A 180 10.74 4.51 4.64
CA LEU A 180 10.01 4.92 5.85
C LEU A 180 8.58 5.36 5.53
N ASN A 181 8.40 6.22 4.52
CA ASN A 181 7.07 6.65 4.10
C ASN A 181 6.21 5.44 3.69
N LYS A 182 6.78 4.48 2.95
CA LYS A 182 6.08 3.27 2.51
C LYS A 182 5.65 2.37 3.67
N ILE A 183 6.57 2.05 4.59
CA ILE A 183 6.26 1.16 5.71
C ILE A 183 5.33 1.81 6.73
N GLU A 184 5.37 3.14 6.90
CA GLU A 184 4.40 3.87 7.74
C GLU A 184 3.02 3.99 7.08
N ASP A 185 2.96 4.13 5.76
CA ASP A 185 1.68 4.14 5.01
C ASP A 185 0.98 2.76 5.08
N ARG A 186 1.76 1.67 5.19
CA ARG A 186 1.26 0.29 5.24
C ARG A 186 1.09 -0.29 6.65
N TRP A 187 2.07 -0.12 7.52
CA TRP A 187 2.18 -0.73 8.85
C TRP A 187 2.59 0.30 9.92
N PRO A 188 1.82 1.38 10.09
CA PRO A 188 2.17 2.38 11.10
C PRO A 188 2.09 1.78 12.49
N THR A 189 2.95 2.26 13.39
CA THR A 189 2.91 1.93 14.82
C THR A 189 1.60 2.38 15.48
N GLU A 190 1.04 3.49 15.00
CA GLU A 190 -0.24 4.02 15.44
C GLU A 190 -1.13 4.34 14.24
N ARG A 191 -2.29 3.67 14.14
CA ARG A 191 -3.28 3.96 13.09
C ARG A 191 -4.11 5.17 13.48
N ARG A 192 -3.86 6.30 12.83
CA ARG A 192 -4.65 7.53 12.96
C ARG A 192 -5.55 7.72 11.75
N PHE A 193 -6.86 7.68 11.98
CA PHE A 193 -7.83 7.94 10.92
C PHE A 193 -7.77 9.42 10.50
N PRO A 194 -7.68 9.72 9.19
CA PRO A 194 -7.79 11.09 8.70
C PRO A 194 -9.15 11.70 9.06
N ALA A 195 -9.19 13.02 9.28
CA ALA A 195 -10.44 13.73 9.48
C ALA A 195 -11.31 13.69 8.20
N PRO A 196 -12.66 13.72 8.31
CA PRO A 196 -13.52 13.86 7.14
C PRO A 196 -13.24 15.15 6.37
N ARG A 197 -13.09 15.05 5.06
CA ARG A 197 -12.74 16.19 4.18
C ARG A 197 -13.89 17.15 3.92
N ASP A 198 -15.10 16.75 4.28
CA ASP A 198 -16.33 17.52 4.11
C ASP A 198 -16.89 18.08 5.41
N GLY A 199 -16.23 17.86 6.56
CA GLY A 199 -16.79 18.21 7.87
C GLY A 199 -17.13 19.70 8.05
N GLY A 200 -16.49 20.59 7.28
CA GLY A 200 -16.76 22.03 7.28
C GLY A 200 -17.81 22.51 6.28
N LEU A 201 -18.43 21.61 5.49
CA LEU A 201 -19.38 21.97 4.44
C LEU A 201 -20.82 21.94 4.93
N HIS A 202 -21.75 22.44 4.10
CA HIS A 202 -23.17 22.31 4.37
C HIS A 202 -23.56 20.82 4.49
N ILE A 203 -24.52 20.50 5.36
CA ILE A 203 -24.90 19.10 5.65
C ILE A 203 -25.30 18.32 4.38
N ASP A 204 -25.92 18.99 3.42
CA ASP A 204 -26.33 18.41 2.12
C ASP A 204 -25.16 18.16 1.14
N GLU A 205 -23.93 18.50 1.53
CA GLU A 205 -22.69 18.23 0.79
C GLU A 205 -21.74 17.31 1.58
N GLN A 206 -22.15 16.87 2.77
CA GLN A 206 -21.42 15.90 3.57
C GLN A 206 -21.91 14.49 3.26
N LEU A 207 -20.99 13.52 3.18
CA LEU A 207 -21.38 12.12 3.26
C LEU A 207 -22.11 11.89 4.60
N PRO A 208 -23.31 11.28 4.60
CA PRO A 208 -24.02 11.02 5.85
C PRO A 208 -23.16 10.18 6.77
N ARG A 209 -23.01 10.59 8.03
CA ARG A 209 -22.13 9.88 8.99
C ARG A 209 -22.60 8.46 9.27
N ARG A 210 -23.89 8.21 9.08
CA ARG A 210 -24.49 6.88 9.09
C ARG A 210 -25.42 6.73 7.90
N MET A 211 -25.26 5.64 7.17
CA MET A 211 -26.09 5.26 6.03
C MET A 211 -26.69 3.89 6.26
N ARG A 212 -27.96 3.77 5.88
CA ARG A 212 -28.72 2.52 5.89
C ARG A 212 -29.28 2.28 4.50
N VAL A 213 -28.74 1.28 3.82
CA VAL A 213 -29.09 0.96 2.43
C VAL A 213 -29.67 -0.44 2.36
N LEU A 214 -30.92 -0.56 1.95
CA LEU A 214 -31.56 -1.83 1.66
C LEU A 214 -31.09 -2.29 0.28
N ILE A 215 -30.42 -3.43 0.20
CA ILE A 215 -29.97 -4.03 -1.06
C ILE A 215 -30.72 -5.33 -1.26
N TYR A 216 -31.32 -5.54 -2.43
CA TYR A 216 -32.13 -6.74 -2.69
C TYR A 216 -32.20 -7.09 -4.18
N GLU A 217 -32.15 -8.38 -4.46
CA GLU A 217 -32.34 -8.93 -5.79
C GLU A 217 -33.85 -9.14 -6.09
N ARG A 218 -34.26 -8.80 -7.31
CA ARG A 218 -35.57 -9.15 -7.87
C ARG A 218 -35.44 -9.53 -9.33
N GLU A 219 -36.31 -10.44 -9.76
CA GLU A 219 -36.48 -10.74 -11.17
C GLU A 219 -37.50 -9.77 -11.80
N VAL A 220 -37.15 -9.20 -12.95
CA VAL A 220 -38.01 -8.36 -13.77
C VAL A 220 -37.90 -8.82 -15.21
N ASN A 221 -39.01 -9.33 -15.77
CA ASN A 221 -39.09 -9.85 -17.13
C ASN A 221 -38.00 -10.90 -17.45
N GLY A 222 -37.72 -11.82 -16.52
CA GLY A 222 -36.71 -12.87 -16.69
C GLY A 222 -35.27 -12.44 -16.41
N THR A 223 -35.03 -11.16 -16.10
CA THR A 223 -33.70 -10.64 -15.76
C THR A 223 -33.60 -10.37 -14.26
N LYS A 224 -32.55 -10.89 -13.61
CA LYS A 224 -32.24 -10.60 -12.21
C LYS A 224 -31.54 -9.26 -12.07
N PHE A 225 -32.15 -8.36 -11.30
CA PHE A 225 -31.63 -7.04 -10.97
C PHE A 225 -31.39 -6.91 -9.48
N VAL A 226 -30.32 -6.20 -9.10
CA VAL A 226 -30.16 -5.67 -7.74
C VAL A 226 -30.70 -4.26 -7.68
N PHE A 227 -31.49 -4.00 -6.65
CA PHE A 227 -32.05 -2.70 -6.30
C PHE A 227 -31.48 -2.24 -4.97
N GLN A 228 -31.39 -0.92 -4.83
CA GLN A 228 -30.95 -0.27 -3.60
C GLN A 228 -31.98 0.76 -3.16
N LYS A 229 -32.24 0.83 -1.86
CA LYS A 229 -33.11 1.86 -1.26
C LYS A 229 -32.48 2.49 -0.04
N SER A 230 -32.65 3.79 0.10
CA SER A 230 -32.33 4.55 1.30
C SER A 230 -33.47 5.50 1.61
N GLY A 231 -33.91 5.54 2.87
CA GLY A 231 -35.05 6.37 3.28
C GLY A 231 -36.36 6.11 2.51
N GLY A 232 -36.55 4.89 2.00
CA GLY A 232 -37.72 4.51 1.20
C GLY A 232 -37.64 4.87 -0.30
N MET A 233 -36.62 5.64 -0.72
CA MET A 233 -36.38 6.00 -2.12
C MET A 233 -35.37 5.06 -2.76
N LEU A 234 -35.49 4.84 -4.07
CA LEU A 234 -34.48 4.12 -4.84
C LEU A 234 -33.18 4.93 -4.86
N LEU A 235 -32.06 4.25 -4.65
CA LEU A 235 -30.72 4.81 -4.74
C LEU A 235 -30.06 4.29 -6.01
N GLY A 236 -29.74 5.18 -6.94
CA GLY A 236 -29.15 4.80 -8.23
C GLY A 236 -30.08 4.04 -9.17
N ASP A 237 -29.47 3.48 -10.22
CA ASP A 237 -30.14 2.61 -11.17
C ASP A 237 -30.15 1.15 -10.67
N ARG A 238 -31.05 0.34 -11.24
CA ARG A 238 -31.04 -1.11 -11.01
C ARG A 238 -29.86 -1.76 -11.73
N LEU A 239 -29.21 -2.73 -11.09
CA LEU A 239 -27.94 -3.29 -11.55
C LEU A 239 -28.08 -4.73 -12.05
N THR A 240 -27.39 -5.04 -13.14
CA THR A 240 -27.17 -6.39 -13.69
C THR A 240 -25.68 -6.68 -13.73
N ASP A 241 -25.29 -7.95 -13.90
CA ASP A 241 -23.87 -8.30 -13.99
C ASP A 241 -23.22 -7.73 -15.26
N ASN A 242 -23.99 -7.54 -16.33
CA ASN A 242 -23.49 -7.06 -17.63
C ASN A 242 -22.29 -7.86 -18.17
N HIS A 243 -22.19 -9.13 -17.76
CA HIS A 243 -21.07 -10.02 -18.06
C HIS A 243 -21.57 -11.46 -18.23
N LEU A 244 -20.87 -12.27 -19.04
CA LEU A 244 -21.15 -13.71 -19.19
C LEU A 244 -19.86 -14.52 -18.91
N PRO A 245 -19.91 -15.54 -18.04
CA PRO A 245 -21.05 -15.89 -17.18
C PRO A 245 -21.32 -14.83 -16.10
N ASP A 246 -22.54 -14.85 -15.57
CA ASP A 246 -22.92 -14.09 -14.37
C ASP A 246 -21.92 -14.35 -13.23
N ASP A 247 -21.51 -13.29 -12.54
CA ASP A 247 -20.49 -13.32 -11.49
C ASP A 247 -20.85 -12.50 -10.25
N ASP A 248 -22.11 -12.06 -10.16
CA ASP A 248 -22.69 -11.26 -9.07
C ASP A 248 -22.12 -9.84 -8.94
N TYR A 249 -21.41 -9.32 -9.95
CA TYR A 249 -20.98 -7.92 -9.95
C TYR A 249 -22.15 -6.93 -9.82
N ARG A 250 -23.41 -7.33 -10.06
CA ARG A 250 -24.60 -6.52 -9.74
C ARG A 250 -24.71 -6.06 -8.27
N PHE A 251 -23.96 -6.64 -7.33
CA PHE A 251 -23.90 -6.19 -5.93
C PHE A 251 -22.73 -5.22 -5.63
N HIS A 252 -21.94 -4.80 -6.63
CA HIS A 252 -20.69 -4.06 -6.43
C HIS A 252 -20.82 -2.70 -5.73
N ASP A 253 -21.99 -2.05 -5.73
CA ASP A 253 -22.18 -0.75 -5.06
C ASP A 253 -21.84 -0.78 -3.56
N VAL A 254 -21.78 -1.96 -2.95
CA VAL A 254 -21.29 -2.14 -1.57
C VAL A 254 -19.82 -1.72 -1.41
N PHE A 255 -19.02 -1.79 -2.47
CA PHE A 255 -17.64 -1.35 -2.47
C PHE A 255 -17.57 0.19 -2.40
N HIS A 256 -18.44 0.90 -3.14
CA HIS A 256 -18.57 2.36 -3.07
C HIS A 256 -19.03 2.80 -1.68
N LEU A 257 -19.99 2.09 -1.08
CA LEU A 257 -20.41 2.32 0.30
C LEU A 257 -19.28 2.06 1.30
N ALA A 258 -18.46 1.03 1.07
CA ALA A 258 -17.30 0.73 1.90
C ALA A 258 -16.23 1.84 1.80
N TYR A 259 -15.96 2.36 0.60
CA TYR A 259 -15.07 3.49 0.42
C TYR A 259 -15.62 4.75 1.10
N ALA A 260 -16.92 5.05 0.95
CA ALA A 260 -17.56 6.15 1.66
C ALA A 260 -17.41 5.99 3.19
N ALA A 261 -17.69 4.81 3.74
CA ALA A 261 -17.64 4.53 5.17
C ALA A 261 -16.21 4.57 5.75
N VAL A 262 -15.30 3.83 5.13
CA VAL A 262 -13.98 3.57 5.69
C VAL A 262 -12.97 4.63 5.26
N LEU A 263 -13.03 5.09 4.01
CA LEU A 263 -12.11 6.11 3.50
C LEU A 263 -12.63 7.52 3.77
N GLY A 264 -13.95 7.71 3.84
CA GLY A 264 -14.56 9.05 3.76
C GLY A 264 -14.46 9.64 2.36
N TRP A 265 -14.26 8.77 1.36
CA TRP A 265 -14.07 9.11 -0.04
C TRP A 265 -14.90 8.15 -0.90
N SER A 266 -15.77 8.68 -1.74
CA SER A 266 -16.46 7.93 -2.80
C SER A 266 -17.22 8.93 -3.69
N PRO A 267 -16.63 9.44 -4.79
CA PRO A 267 -17.36 10.21 -5.80
C PRO A 267 -18.61 9.48 -6.31
N THR A 268 -18.60 8.15 -6.43
CA THR A 268 -19.76 7.34 -6.82
C THR A 268 -20.88 7.46 -5.80
N THR A 269 -20.61 7.23 -4.51
CA THR A 269 -21.62 7.35 -3.45
C THR A 269 -22.19 8.78 -3.38
N ARG A 270 -21.34 9.81 -3.52
CA ARG A 270 -21.80 11.20 -3.61
C ARG A 270 -22.72 11.43 -4.81
N ALA A 271 -22.41 10.86 -5.97
CA ALA A 271 -23.21 10.99 -7.18
C ALA A 271 -24.55 10.25 -7.10
N LEU A 272 -24.58 9.08 -6.44
CA LEU A 272 -25.80 8.32 -6.15
C LEU A 272 -26.73 9.10 -5.22
N LEU A 273 -26.18 9.66 -4.15
CA LEU A 273 -26.91 10.45 -3.14
C LEU A 273 -27.24 11.89 -3.58
N LYS A 274 -26.65 12.36 -4.69
CA LYS A 274 -26.79 13.75 -5.20
C LYS A 274 -26.25 14.82 -4.24
N ILE A 275 -25.16 14.52 -3.53
CA ILE A 275 -24.52 15.37 -2.50
C ILE A 275 -23.07 15.76 -2.84
N LYS A 276 -22.81 16.04 -4.13
CA LYS A 276 -21.49 16.55 -4.54
C LYS A 276 -21.21 17.89 -3.86
N ARG A 277 -19.93 18.20 -3.63
CA ARG A 277 -19.46 19.42 -2.95
C ARG A 277 -19.51 20.65 -3.87
N LYS A 278 -20.70 20.95 -4.38
CA LYS A 278 -21.04 22.06 -5.31
C LYS A 278 -20.61 23.44 -4.84
N SER A 279 -20.58 23.70 -3.53
CA SER A 279 -20.13 24.97 -2.97
C SER A 279 -18.64 25.24 -3.24
N GLN A 280 -17.85 24.20 -3.51
CA GLN A 280 -16.44 24.29 -3.85
C GLN A 280 -16.21 23.83 -5.29
N LYS A 281 -16.27 24.78 -6.24
CA LYS A 281 -16.15 24.49 -7.68
C LYS A 281 -14.98 23.57 -8.04
N ALA A 282 -13.78 23.83 -7.53
CA ALA A 282 -12.61 23.02 -7.82
C ALA A 282 -12.74 21.57 -7.32
N VAL A 283 -13.38 21.36 -6.17
CA VAL A 283 -13.62 20.03 -5.59
C VAL A 283 -14.72 19.32 -6.37
N ASP A 284 -15.83 19.99 -6.68
CA ASP A 284 -16.91 19.43 -7.49
C ASP A 284 -16.41 18.95 -8.86
N GLU A 285 -15.59 19.75 -9.54
CA GLU A 285 -15.09 19.44 -10.88
C GLU A 285 -14.03 18.33 -10.89
N ASN A 286 -13.12 18.31 -9.90
CA ASN A 286 -11.94 17.43 -9.93
C ASN A 286 -12.06 16.20 -9.03
N GLU A 287 -12.70 16.31 -7.87
CA GLU A 287 -12.79 15.22 -6.87
C GLU A 287 -14.15 14.52 -6.87
N ASP A 288 -15.24 15.24 -7.18
CA ASP A 288 -16.59 14.68 -7.33
C ASP A 288 -17.03 14.58 -8.81
N GLY A 289 -16.12 14.93 -9.73
CA GLY A 289 -16.38 15.02 -11.16
C GLY A 289 -16.52 13.66 -11.85
N ALA A 290 -16.85 13.70 -13.14
CA ALA A 290 -17.04 12.47 -13.93
C ALA A 290 -15.78 11.59 -13.97
N ARG A 291 -14.59 12.21 -14.03
CA ARG A 291 -13.32 11.46 -14.06
C ARG A 291 -13.04 10.74 -12.74
N ALA A 292 -13.29 11.40 -11.60
CA ALA A 292 -13.13 10.79 -10.28
C ALA A 292 -14.09 9.59 -10.12
N ASN A 293 -15.35 9.74 -10.56
CA ASN A 293 -16.32 8.65 -10.59
C ASN A 293 -15.83 7.46 -11.44
N LEU A 294 -15.37 7.72 -12.67
CA LEU A 294 -14.82 6.67 -13.55
C LEU A 294 -13.59 5.96 -12.94
N ILE A 295 -12.75 6.69 -12.20
CA ILE A 295 -11.59 6.13 -11.52
C ILE A 295 -12.03 5.20 -10.38
N GLU A 296 -13.01 5.59 -9.57
CA GLU A 296 -13.55 4.72 -8.51
C GLU A 296 -14.22 3.46 -9.08
N GLU A 297 -15.03 3.59 -10.14
CA GLU A 297 -15.66 2.48 -10.85
C GLU A 297 -14.62 1.52 -11.45
N GLY A 298 -13.62 2.07 -12.14
CA GLY A 298 -12.54 1.30 -12.75
C GLY A 298 -11.68 0.57 -11.72
N LEU A 299 -11.38 1.23 -10.59
CA LEU A 299 -10.68 0.62 -9.46
C LEU A 299 -11.48 -0.55 -8.90
N THR A 300 -12.78 -0.36 -8.68
CA THR A 300 -13.69 -1.38 -8.15
C THR A 300 -13.74 -2.60 -9.07
N THR A 301 -13.88 -2.36 -10.37
CA THR A 301 -13.88 -3.41 -11.40
C THR A 301 -12.55 -4.18 -11.42
N TRP A 302 -11.42 -3.48 -11.37
CA TRP A 302 -10.09 -4.11 -11.38
C TRP A 302 -9.82 -4.95 -10.12
N ILE A 303 -10.16 -4.43 -8.93
CA ILE A 303 -10.04 -5.19 -7.68
C ILE A 303 -10.95 -6.41 -7.73
N PHE A 304 -12.16 -6.30 -8.30
CA PHE A 304 -13.09 -7.42 -8.43
C PHE A 304 -12.53 -8.58 -9.24
N GLU A 305 -11.89 -8.30 -10.37
CA GLU A 305 -11.23 -9.33 -11.18
C GLU A 305 -10.09 -10.02 -10.43
N THR A 306 -9.35 -9.28 -9.60
CA THR A 306 -8.34 -9.88 -8.73
C THR A 306 -9.00 -10.70 -7.61
N ALA A 307 -10.06 -10.18 -6.99
CA ALA A 307 -10.76 -10.82 -5.89
C ALA A 307 -11.36 -12.17 -6.30
N LYS A 308 -11.89 -12.31 -7.52
CA LYS A 308 -12.40 -13.59 -8.07
C LYS A 308 -11.34 -14.69 -8.00
N GLN A 309 -10.09 -14.37 -8.33
CA GLN A 309 -8.98 -15.33 -8.30
C GLN A 309 -8.58 -15.74 -6.88
N HIS A 310 -8.97 -14.94 -5.88
CA HIS A 310 -8.68 -15.13 -4.46
C HIS A 310 -9.93 -15.43 -3.61
N ARG A 311 -10.98 -16.01 -4.22
CA ARG A 311 -12.25 -16.36 -3.53
C ARG A 311 -12.86 -15.16 -2.78
N PHE A 312 -12.88 -14.01 -3.45
CA PHE A 312 -13.37 -12.74 -2.91
C PHE A 312 -12.75 -12.39 -1.56
N PHE A 313 -11.46 -12.70 -1.36
CA PHE A 313 -10.70 -12.45 -0.12
C PHE A 313 -11.27 -13.14 1.13
N ALA A 314 -12.01 -14.24 0.99
CA ALA A 314 -12.66 -14.93 2.12
C ALA A 314 -11.70 -15.38 3.23
N ASN A 315 -10.44 -15.70 2.90
CA ASN A 315 -9.42 -16.14 3.86
C ASN A 315 -8.17 -15.27 3.80
N THR A 316 -8.33 -13.99 3.44
CA THR A 316 -7.24 -13.05 3.22
C THR A 316 -7.26 -12.01 4.35
N PRO A 317 -6.53 -12.22 5.45
CA PRO A 317 -6.51 -11.27 6.57
C PRO A 317 -5.76 -9.97 6.21
N ASN A 318 -4.83 -10.04 5.26
CA ASN A 318 -4.06 -8.90 4.76
C ASN A 318 -3.96 -8.98 3.23
N LEU A 319 -4.12 -7.84 2.57
CA LEU A 319 -3.88 -7.68 1.14
C LEU A 319 -2.38 -7.52 0.86
N GLY A 320 -1.96 -8.03 -0.30
CA GLY A 320 -0.59 -7.90 -0.77
C GLY A 320 -0.19 -6.44 -0.98
N LEU A 321 1.08 -6.13 -0.71
CA LEU A 321 1.61 -4.77 -0.84
C LEU A 321 1.47 -4.23 -2.27
N ASP A 322 1.71 -5.06 -3.28
CA ASP A 322 1.63 -4.65 -4.69
C ASP A 322 0.22 -4.23 -5.09
N LEU A 323 -0.82 -4.96 -4.64
CA LEU A 323 -2.21 -4.58 -4.86
C LEU A 323 -2.47 -3.18 -4.30
N LEU A 324 -2.01 -2.90 -3.07
CA LEU A 324 -2.23 -1.61 -2.41
C LEU A 324 -1.43 -0.47 -3.06
N LYS A 325 -0.20 -0.74 -3.52
CA LYS A 325 0.56 0.22 -4.35
C LYS A 325 -0.17 0.54 -5.64
N ASP A 326 -0.75 -0.46 -6.30
CA ASP A 326 -1.50 -0.26 -7.54
C ASP A 326 -2.81 0.49 -7.28
N VAL A 327 -3.51 0.26 -6.17
CA VAL A 327 -4.63 1.10 -5.72
C VAL A 327 -4.21 2.56 -5.64
N LYS A 328 -3.08 2.86 -4.97
CA LYS A 328 -2.55 4.23 -4.82
C LYS A 328 -2.21 4.86 -6.17
N ARG A 329 -1.63 4.09 -7.10
CA ARG A 329 -1.35 4.53 -8.48
C ARG A 329 -2.65 4.82 -9.25
N PHE A 330 -3.69 4.01 -9.05
CA PHE A 330 -4.99 4.17 -9.72
C PHE A 330 -5.68 5.46 -9.32
N VAL A 331 -5.59 5.85 -8.04
CA VAL A 331 -6.18 7.08 -7.49
C VAL A 331 -5.22 8.28 -7.46
N ARG A 332 -4.08 8.20 -8.15
CA ARG A 332 -3.08 9.27 -8.19
C ARG A 332 -3.69 10.57 -8.72
N GLY A 333 -3.40 11.67 -8.04
CA GLY A 333 -3.92 13.01 -8.33
C GLY A 333 -5.27 13.32 -7.69
N TYR A 334 -5.89 12.37 -6.99
CA TYR A 334 -7.13 12.58 -6.26
C TYR A 334 -6.90 12.67 -4.76
N GLU A 335 -7.89 13.18 -4.05
CA GLU A 335 -7.85 13.31 -2.61
C GLU A 335 -7.59 11.95 -1.93
N ALA A 336 -8.07 10.85 -2.52
CA ALA A 336 -7.91 9.48 -2.05
C ALA A 336 -6.46 8.95 -2.08
N GLU A 337 -5.58 9.52 -2.90
CA GLU A 337 -4.14 9.19 -2.94
C GLU A 337 -3.49 9.43 -1.57
N LYS A 338 -3.91 10.46 -0.85
CA LYS A 338 -3.36 10.82 0.47
C LYS A 338 -3.82 9.89 1.59
N LEU A 339 -4.73 8.95 1.30
CA LEU A 339 -5.18 7.98 2.30
C LEU A 339 -4.18 6.82 2.38
N PRO A 340 -3.88 6.33 3.59
CA PRO A 340 -2.85 5.33 3.78
C PRO A 340 -3.31 3.94 3.31
N MET A 341 -2.37 3.12 2.85
CA MET A 341 -2.60 1.77 2.35
C MET A 341 -3.31 0.88 3.38
N TRP A 342 -3.02 1.02 4.68
CA TRP A 342 -3.74 0.25 5.72
C TRP A 342 -5.24 0.59 5.78
N LEU A 343 -5.62 1.82 5.44
CA LEU A 343 -7.02 2.25 5.44
C LEU A 343 -7.73 1.76 4.18
N TRP A 344 -7.03 1.80 3.04
CA TRP A 344 -7.47 1.15 1.79
C TRP A 344 -7.70 -0.35 1.96
N GLU A 345 -6.77 -1.06 2.60
CA GLU A 345 -6.93 -2.48 2.92
C GLU A 345 -8.20 -2.72 3.74
N SER A 346 -8.42 -1.94 4.80
CA SER A 346 -9.60 -2.04 5.63
C SER A 346 -10.88 -1.84 4.82
N ALA A 347 -10.92 -0.83 3.95
CA ALA A 347 -12.09 -0.54 3.12
C ALA A 347 -12.41 -1.67 2.15
N ILE A 348 -11.39 -2.18 1.46
CA ILE A 348 -11.52 -3.29 0.50
C ILE A 348 -12.01 -4.55 1.24
N LEU A 349 -11.33 -4.98 2.30
CA LEU A 349 -11.68 -6.21 3.01
C LEU A 349 -13.08 -6.16 3.63
N GLN A 350 -13.49 -5.02 4.18
CA GLN A 350 -14.85 -4.84 4.70
C GLN A 350 -15.91 -4.85 3.59
N GLY A 351 -15.65 -4.19 2.46
CA GLY A 351 -16.54 -4.23 1.30
C GLY A 351 -16.73 -5.65 0.76
N TYR A 352 -15.65 -6.43 0.66
CA TYR A 352 -15.74 -7.83 0.25
C TYR A 352 -16.41 -8.74 1.28
N ALA A 353 -16.33 -8.43 2.58
CA ALA A 353 -17.11 -9.14 3.59
C ALA A 353 -18.62 -8.97 3.34
N VAL A 354 -19.06 -7.72 3.18
CA VAL A 354 -20.45 -7.37 2.85
C VAL A 354 -20.90 -7.99 1.52
N PHE A 355 -20.06 -7.91 0.49
CA PHE A 355 -20.34 -8.51 -0.82
C PHE A 355 -20.60 -10.01 -0.71
N ARG A 356 -19.73 -10.77 -0.02
CA ARG A 356 -19.88 -12.22 0.15
C ARG A 356 -21.16 -12.58 0.90
N GLU A 357 -21.55 -11.80 1.91
CA GLU A 357 -22.82 -12.02 2.61
C GLU A 357 -24.03 -11.83 1.67
N LEU A 358 -24.00 -10.79 0.84
CA LEU A 358 -25.07 -10.52 -0.13
C LEU A 358 -25.10 -11.52 -1.29
N GLN A 359 -23.97 -12.09 -1.71
CA GLN A 359 -23.95 -13.18 -2.70
C GLN A 359 -24.80 -14.38 -2.24
N VAL A 360 -24.77 -14.69 -0.94
CA VAL A 360 -25.52 -15.80 -0.34
C VAL A 360 -26.96 -15.39 -0.03
N ALA A 361 -27.15 -14.27 0.67
CA ALA A 361 -28.47 -13.86 1.15
C ALA A 361 -29.37 -13.27 0.06
N ARG A 362 -28.79 -12.81 -1.05
CA ARG A 362 -29.43 -12.07 -2.18
C ARG A 362 -30.20 -10.81 -1.77
N SER A 363 -30.15 -10.46 -0.48
CA SER A 363 -30.79 -9.30 0.12
C SER A 363 -30.20 -9.02 1.50
N GLY A 364 -30.17 -7.77 1.93
CA GLY A 364 -29.67 -7.36 3.23
C GLY A 364 -29.83 -5.86 3.49
N VAL A 365 -29.65 -5.48 4.75
CA VAL A 365 -29.52 -4.08 5.17
C VAL A 365 -28.04 -3.78 5.32
N VAL A 366 -27.48 -3.00 4.40
CA VAL A 366 -26.09 -2.55 4.50
C VAL A 366 -26.04 -1.30 5.36
N LEU A 367 -25.31 -1.39 6.47
CA LEU A 367 -25.05 -0.27 7.37
C LEU A 367 -23.62 0.21 7.16
N ALA A 368 -23.48 1.50 6.85
CA ALA A 368 -22.20 2.17 6.69
C ALA A 368 -22.10 3.29 7.72
N ASP A 369 -21.12 3.19 8.62
CA ASP A 369 -20.87 4.13 9.71
C ASP A 369 -19.47 4.74 9.54
N LEU A 370 -19.45 6.02 9.16
CA LEU A 370 -18.23 6.78 8.86
C LEU A 370 -17.48 7.16 10.14
N ASP A 371 -18.18 7.32 11.26
CA ASP A 371 -17.57 7.72 12.53
C ASP A 371 -16.72 6.57 13.10
N SER A 372 -17.23 5.35 12.99
CA SER A 372 -16.53 4.13 13.39
C SER A 372 -15.69 3.51 12.26
N ARG A 373 -15.79 4.02 11.02
CA ARG A 373 -15.08 3.52 9.82
C ARG A 373 -15.43 2.06 9.52
N ARG A 374 -16.73 1.73 9.60
CA ARG A 374 -17.23 0.37 9.46
C ARG A 374 -18.38 0.22 8.47
N ILE A 375 -18.42 -0.94 7.82
CA ILE A 375 -19.56 -1.38 7.01
C ILE A 375 -19.88 -2.84 7.33
N TRP A 376 -21.16 -3.19 7.43
CA TRP A 376 -21.63 -4.56 7.68
C TRP A 376 -23.04 -4.78 7.14
N VAL A 377 -23.46 -6.05 7.09
CA VAL A 377 -24.82 -6.44 6.68
C VAL A 377 -25.61 -6.89 7.90
N GLU A 378 -26.88 -6.50 7.93
CA GLU A 378 -27.88 -7.08 8.82
C GLU A 378 -28.99 -7.75 8.01
N SER A 379 -29.67 -8.70 8.64
CA SER A 379 -30.86 -9.31 8.06
C SER A 379 -31.99 -8.29 7.92
N MET A 380 -32.69 -8.32 6.79
CA MET A 380 -33.88 -7.49 6.60
C MET A 380 -34.97 -7.87 7.61
N THR A 381 -35.52 -6.85 8.27
CA THR A 381 -36.75 -7.00 9.06
C THR A 381 -37.95 -7.26 8.15
N GLU A 382 -39.08 -7.67 8.71
CA GLU A 382 -40.34 -7.82 7.96
C GLU A 382 -40.74 -6.49 7.28
N ALA A 383 -40.63 -5.38 8.01
CA ALA A 383 -40.90 -4.05 7.47
C ALA A 383 -39.99 -3.69 6.28
N ASP A 384 -38.70 -4.06 6.34
CA ASP A 384 -37.79 -3.85 5.21
C ASP A 384 -38.18 -4.68 3.99
N ARG A 385 -38.57 -5.94 4.20
CA ARG A 385 -39.00 -6.83 3.11
C ARG A 385 -40.27 -6.31 2.45
N VAL A 386 -41.23 -5.80 3.21
CA VAL A 386 -42.43 -5.12 2.71
C VAL A 386 -42.03 -3.86 1.93
N ALA A 387 -41.15 -3.01 2.49
CA ALA A 387 -40.68 -1.79 1.83
C ALA A 387 -39.95 -2.07 0.51
N CYS A 388 -39.27 -3.21 0.40
CA CYS A 388 -38.62 -3.67 -0.83
C CYS A 388 -39.58 -4.37 -1.81
N GLY A 389 -40.82 -4.67 -1.39
CA GLY A 389 -41.79 -5.43 -2.17
C GLY A 389 -41.36 -6.89 -2.38
N ILE A 390 -40.62 -7.45 -1.41
CA ILE A 390 -40.18 -8.85 -1.41
C ILE A 390 -41.28 -9.77 -0.86
N ILE A 391 -42.05 -9.27 0.11
CA ILE A 391 -43.22 -9.94 0.68
C ILE A 391 -44.41 -8.99 0.64
N ALA A 392 -45.61 -9.57 0.63
CA ALA A 392 -46.89 -8.88 0.46
C ALA A 392 -47.34 -8.11 1.70
#